data_AF-A0A315CZ05-F1
#
_entry.id   AF-A0A315CZ05-F1
#
_cell.length_a   1.000
_cell.length_b   1.000
_cell.length_c   1.000
_cell.angle_alpha   90.00
_cell.angle_beta   90.00
_cell.angle_gamma   90.00
#
_symmetry.space_group_name_H-M   'P 1'
#
loop_
_entity.id
_entity.type
_entity.pdbx_description
1 polymer ?
#
loop_
_entity_poly.entity_id
_entity_poly.type
_entity_poly.pdbx_seq_one_letter_code
_entity_poly.pdbx_strand_id
1 'polypeptide(L)'
;MPKPSLAADHLPASAAKALRDLGENLALARQRRKGSLRVWASRMAVSVPTLIRMEKGDPSVGMGVYATALWLMGRHAALPEVAAPAQDLNALEQDIEAVRQRARRLSRKSVDVT
;
A
#
# COMPACT_ATOMS: atom_id res chain seq x y z
N MET A 1 26.11 0.10 4.30
CA MET A 1 24.86 0.47 3.59
C MET A 1 24.11 -0.82 3.30
N PRO A 2 22.79 -0.89 3.55
CA PRO A 2 21.99 -2.03 3.12
C PRO A 2 22.11 -2.19 1.61
N LYS A 3 22.17 -3.42 1.12
CA LYS A 3 22.16 -3.72 -0.32
C LYS A 3 20.85 -3.21 -0.92
N PRO A 4 20.85 -2.49 -2.06
CA PRO A 4 19.63 -2.10 -2.74
C PRO A 4 18.77 -3.35 -2.99
N SER A 5 17.48 -3.28 -2.68
CA SER A 5 16.59 -4.40 -2.98
C SER A 5 16.31 -4.43 -4.48
N LEU A 6 16.52 -5.59 -5.11
CA LEU A 6 16.10 -5.82 -6.51
C LEU A 6 14.61 -5.50 -6.73
N ALA A 7 13.79 -5.61 -5.69
CA ALA A 7 12.37 -5.26 -5.71
C ALA A 7 12.12 -3.77 -6.01
N ALA A 8 13.00 -2.86 -5.58
CA ALA A 8 12.88 -1.44 -5.85
C ALA A 8 13.21 -1.12 -7.32
N ASP A 9 14.17 -1.83 -7.91
CA ASP A 9 14.60 -1.66 -9.30
C ASP A 9 13.57 -2.22 -10.30
N HIS A 10 12.82 -3.25 -9.90
CA HIS A 10 11.83 -3.94 -10.73
C HIS A 10 10.37 -3.63 -10.35
N LEU A 11 10.12 -2.49 -9.71
CA LEU A 11 8.76 -2.11 -9.30
C LEU A 11 7.87 -1.88 -10.54
N PRO A 12 6.68 -2.53 -10.66
CA PRO A 12 5.77 -2.31 -11.76
C PRO A 12 5.36 -0.83 -11.90
N ALA A 13 5.19 -0.36 -13.14
CA ALA A 13 4.95 1.07 -13.41
C ALA A 13 3.73 1.64 -12.68
N SER A 14 2.64 0.87 -12.56
CA SER A 14 1.42 1.25 -11.83
C SER A 14 1.69 1.38 -10.32
N ALA A 15 2.41 0.44 -9.71
CA ALA A 15 2.80 0.49 -8.31
C ALA A 15 3.76 1.66 -8.04
N ALA A 16 4.73 1.89 -8.93
CA ALA A 16 5.64 3.03 -8.86
C ALA A 16 4.88 4.36 -8.94
N LYS A 17 3.84 4.44 -9.79
CA LYS A 17 2.98 5.62 -9.85
C LYS A 17 2.22 5.81 -8.53
N ALA A 18 1.58 4.77 -8.00
CA ALA A 18 0.84 4.85 -6.75
C ALA A 18 1.73 5.33 -5.58
N LEU A 19 3.00 4.89 -5.54
CA LEU A 19 3.94 5.33 -4.53
C LEU A 19 4.37 6.80 -4.71
N ARG A 20 4.56 7.27 -5.95
CA ARG A 20 4.78 8.70 -6.24
C ARG A 20 3.60 9.55 -5.79
N ASP A 21 2.38 9.15 -6.13
CA ASP A 21 1.16 9.85 -5.74
C ASP A 21 1.05 9.92 -4.20
N LEU A 22 1.40 8.83 -3.48
CA LEU A 22 1.48 8.84 -2.02
C LEU A 22 2.52 9.86 -1.52
N GLY A 23 3.74 9.83 -2.05
CA GLY A 23 4.82 10.76 -1.68
C GLY A 23 4.43 12.22 -1.88
N GLU A 24 3.84 12.56 -3.02
CA GLU A 24 3.36 13.91 -3.33
C GLU A 24 2.27 14.37 -2.36
N ASN A 25 1.33 13.49 -2.01
CA ASN A 25 0.30 13.78 -1.02
C ASN A 25 0.88 14.02 0.38
N LEU A 26 1.91 13.26 0.79
CA LEU A 26 2.63 13.49 2.05
C LEU A 26 3.36 14.85 2.03
N ALA A 27 4.02 15.19 0.92
CA ALA A 27 4.70 16.46 0.74
C ALA A 27 3.73 17.64 0.83
N LEU A 28 2.59 17.54 0.15
CA LEU A 28 1.52 18.52 0.20
C LEU A 28 0.95 18.68 1.61
N ALA A 29 0.75 17.58 2.34
CA ALA A 29 0.29 17.62 3.72
C ALA A 29 1.28 18.35 4.65
N ARG A 30 2.59 18.12 4.47
CA ARG A 30 3.63 18.88 5.19
C ARG A 30 3.59 20.37 4.83
N GLN A 31 3.56 20.69 3.55
CA GLN A 31 3.56 22.08 3.05
C GLN A 31 2.35 22.87 3.57
N ARG A 32 1.15 22.27 3.56
CA ARG A 32 -0.08 22.88 4.12
C ARG A 32 0.03 23.17 5.62
N ARG A 33 0.87 22.44 6.35
CA ARG A 33 1.18 22.66 7.77
C ARG A 33 2.33 23.65 7.99
N LYS A 34 2.83 24.28 6.92
CA LYS A 34 4.02 25.15 6.92
C LYS A 34 5.23 24.46 7.57
N GLY A 35 5.31 23.13 7.45
CA GLY A 35 6.37 22.31 8.03
C GLY A 35 7.65 22.38 7.22
N SER A 36 8.74 22.86 7.82
CA SER A 36 10.05 22.80 7.18
C SER A 36 10.54 21.35 7.08
N LEU A 37 11.33 21.05 6.04
CA LEU A 37 11.94 19.73 5.85
C LEU A 37 12.75 19.30 7.08
N ARG A 38 13.54 20.23 7.67
CA ARG A 38 14.37 19.94 8.84
C ARG A 38 13.54 19.53 10.06
N VAL A 39 12.47 20.27 10.35
CA VAL A 39 11.60 19.99 11.50
C VAL A 39 10.88 18.65 11.33
N TRP A 40 10.35 18.39 10.13
CA TRP A 40 9.65 17.13 9.86
C TRP A 40 10.58 15.93 9.86
N ALA A 41 11.75 16.04 9.22
CA ALA A 41 12.75 14.98 9.23
C ALA A 41 13.17 14.62 10.67
N SER A 42 13.37 15.62 11.53
CA SER A 42 13.65 15.41 12.95
C SER A 42 12.51 14.70 13.69
N ARG A 43 11.25 15.10 13.49
CA ARG A 43 10.07 14.45 14.09
C ARG A 43 9.90 13.00 13.65
N MET A 44 10.33 12.68 12.43
CA MET A 44 10.26 11.35 11.85
C MET A 44 11.52 10.51 12.15
N ALA A 45 12.49 11.06 12.88
CA ALA A 45 13.79 10.43 13.15
C ALA A 45 14.54 9.99 11.87
N VAL A 46 14.50 10.81 10.83
CA VAL A 46 15.20 10.57 9.55
C VAL A 46 16.03 11.77 9.12
N SER A 47 16.91 11.55 8.14
CA SER A 47 17.65 12.64 7.48
C SER A 47 16.73 13.45 6.54
N VAL A 48 17.05 14.72 6.31
CA VAL A 48 16.36 15.55 5.30
C VAL A 48 16.40 14.91 3.90
N PRO A 49 17.53 14.36 3.41
CA PRO A 49 17.54 13.62 2.16
C PRO A 49 16.56 12.44 2.11
N THR A 50 16.42 11.68 3.21
CA THR A 50 15.44 10.59 3.30
C THR A 50 14.01 11.12 3.19
N LEU A 51 13.69 12.21 3.87
CA LEU A 51 12.37 12.85 3.77
C LEU A 51 12.08 13.30 2.33
N ILE A 52 13.04 13.94 1.65
CA ILE A 52 12.89 14.38 0.25
C ILE A 52 12.64 13.18 -0.68
N ARG A 53 13.35 12.07 -0.49
CA ARG A 53 13.16 10.85 -1.30
C ARG A 53 11.78 10.23 -1.04
N MET A 54 11.35 10.17 0.22
CA MET A 54 10.01 9.71 0.59
C MET A 54 8.91 10.56 -0.06
N GLU A 55 9.07 11.88 -0.05
CA GLU A 55 8.13 12.82 -0.69
C GLU A 55 8.09 12.69 -2.22
N LYS A 56 9.10 12.06 -2.82
CA LYS A 56 9.12 11.70 -4.24
C LYS A 56 8.58 10.28 -4.50
N GLY A 57 8.16 9.56 -3.46
CA GLY A 57 7.71 8.17 -3.59
C GLY A 57 8.82 7.19 -3.92
N ASP A 58 10.05 7.43 -3.44
CA ASP A 58 11.18 6.52 -3.65
C ASP A 58 10.92 5.16 -2.95
N PRO A 59 10.86 4.03 -3.69
CA PRO A 59 10.61 2.71 -3.13
C PRO A 59 11.77 2.15 -2.28
N SER A 60 12.95 2.74 -2.34
CA SER A 60 14.07 2.37 -1.47
C SER A 60 13.95 2.94 -0.05
N VAL A 61 13.01 3.87 0.18
CA VAL A 61 12.72 4.37 1.51
C VAL A 61 11.86 3.34 2.26
N GLY A 62 12.31 2.92 3.43
CA GLY A 62 11.62 1.90 4.23
C GLY A 62 10.18 2.27 4.58
N MET A 63 9.28 1.28 4.55
CA MET A 63 7.84 1.47 4.79
C MET A 63 7.53 2.13 6.14
N GLY A 64 8.37 1.91 7.16
CA GLY A 64 8.22 2.58 8.47
C GLY A 64 8.28 4.11 8.38
N VAL A 65 9.01 4.67 7.41
CA VAL A 65 9.11 6.12 7.20
C VAL A 65 7.79 6.66 6.64
N TYR A 66 7.21 5.99 5.63
CA TYR A 66 5.89 6.33 5.08
C TYR A 66 4.79 6.21 6.14
N ALA A 67 4.80 5.13 6.92
CA ALA A 67 3.85 4.93 8.02
C ALA A 67 3.98 6.03 9.09
N THR A 68 5.19 6.45 9.43
CA THR A 68 5.43 7.56 10.37
C THR A 68 4.89 8.89 9.82
N ALA A 69 5.06 9.17 8.53
CA ALA A 69 4.48 10.36 7.90
C ALA A 69 2.94 10.33 7.94
N LEU A 70 2.34 9.18 7.63
CA LEU A 70 0.89 8.98 7.75
C LEU A 70 0.40 9.14 9.19
N TRP A 71 1.18 8.69 10.17
CA TRP A 71 0.88 8.89 11.59
C TRP A 71 0.91 10.37 11.98
N LEU A 72 1.94 11.13 11.57
CA LEU A 72 2.00 12.58 11.75
C LEU A 72 0.84 13.33 11.07
N MET A 73 0.23 12.74 10.04
CA MET A 73 -0.96 13.26 9.38
C MET A 73 -2.28 12.82 10.02
N GLY A 74 -2.27 11.89 10.98
CA GLY A 74 -3.48 11.29 11.55
C GLY A 74 -4.18 10.30 10.62
N ARG A 75 -3.48 9.75 9.62
CA ARG A 75 -4.03 8.87 8.56
C ARG A 75 -3.52 7.42 8.62
N HIS A 76 -2.68 7.08 9.60
CA HIS A 76 -2.12 5.74 9.78
C HIS A 76 -3.18 4.64 9.93
N ALA A 77 -4.36 4.94 10.48
CA ALA A 77 -5.48 4.01 10.58
C ALA A 77 -6.03 3.53 9.21
N ALA A 78 -5.65 4.18 8.10
CA ALA A 78 -5.99 3.71 6.76
C ALA A 78 -5.07 2.57 6.26
N LEU A 79 -3.94 2.28 6.93
CA LEU A 79 -3.00 1.26 6.48
C LEU A 79 -3.61 -0.16 6.43
N PRO A 80 -4.37 -0.63 7.45
CA PRO A 80 -5.03 -1.94 7.37
C PRO A 80 -6.04 -2.03 6.21
N GLU A 81 -6.67 -0.91 5.85
CA GLU A 81 -7.69 -0.87 4.79
C GLU A 81 -7.11 -1.08 3.39
N VAL A 82 -5.82 -0.79 3.18
CA VAL A 82 -5.15 -0.92 1.86
C VAL A 82 -5.21 -2.35 1.32
N ALA A 83 -5.23 -3.34 2.21
CA ALA A 83 -5.33 -4.76 1.87
C ALA A 83 -6.44 -5.46 2.67
N ALA A 84 -7.49 -4.71 3.06
CA ALA A 84 -8.63 -5.32 3.73
C ALA A 84 -9.25 -6.39 2.83
N PRO A 85 -9.61 -7.59 3.36
CA PRO A 85 -10.16 -8.68 2.53
C PRO A 85 -11.37 -8.28 1.70
N ALA A 86 -12.20 -7.37 2.20
CA ALA A 86 -13.37 -6.84 1.49
C ALA A 86 -13.01 -6.03 0.23
N GLN A 87 -11.75 -5.62 0.08
CA GLN A 87 -11.23 -4.88 -1.08
C GLN A 87 -10.41 -5.77 -2.02
N ASP A 88 -10.16 -7.04 -1.66
CA ASP A 88 -9.50 -8.02 -2.53
C ASP A 88 -10.51 -8.67 -3.49
N LEU A 89 -10.88 -7.91 -4.53
CA LEU A 89 -11.88 -8.33 -5.52
C LEU A 89 -11.52 -9.66 -6.19
N ASN A 90 -10.23 -9.91 -6.44
CA ASN A 90 -9.79 -11.14 -7.08
C ASN A 90 -10.06 -12.36 -6.18
N ALA A 91 -9.79 -12.25 -4.87
CA ALA A 91 -10.11 -13.31 -3.93
C ALA A 91 -11.62 -13.54 -3.83
N LEU A 92 -12.40 -12.45 -3.77
CA LEU A 92 -13.87 -12.54 -3.71
C LEU A 92 -14.47 -13.21 -4.96
N GLU A 93 -13.94 -12.93 -6.15
CA GLU A 93 -14.36 -13.59 -7.39
C GLU A 93 -14.05 -15.10 -7.37
N GLN A 94 -12.88 -15.48 -6.86
CA GLN A 94 -12.50 -16.89 -6.70
C GLN A 94 -13.43 -17.62 -5.74
N ASP A 95 -13.81 -17.00 -4.63
CA ASP A 95 -14.76 -17.56 -3.67
C ASP A 95 -16.13 -17.79 -4.30
N ILE A 96 -16.63 -16.82 -5.08
CA ILE A 96 -17.90 -16.95 -5.81
C ILE A 96 -17.85 -18.12 -6.79
N GLU A 97 -16.76 -18.25 -7.54
CA GLU A 97 -16.61 -19.33 -8.52
C GLU A 97 -16.52 -20.70 -7.82
N ALA A 98 -15.81 -20.80 -6.70
CA ALA A 98 -15.74 -22.02 -5.90
C ALA A 98 -17.14 -22.45 -5.40
N VAL A 99 -17.96 -21.50 -4.94
CA VAL A 99 -19.35 -21.76 -4.53
C VAL A 99 -20.19 -22.25 -5.72
N ARG A 100 -20.08 -21.62 -6.89
CA ARG A 100 -20.80 -22.02 -8.12
C ARG A 100 -20.42 -23.44 -8.55
N GLN A 101 -19.14 -23.77 -8.54
CA GLN A 101 -18.67 -25.11 -8.91
C GLN A 101 -19.17 -26.18 -7.93
N ARG A 102 -19.19 -25.88 -6.63
CA ARG A 102 -19.76 -26.78 -5.62
C ARG A 102 -21.25 -27.03 -5.85
N ALA A 103 -22.03 -25.97 -6.13
CA ALA A 103 -23.45 -26.08 -6.42
C ALA A 103 -23.71 -26.94 -7.67
N ARG A 104 -22.96 -26.74 -8.76
CA ARG A 104 -23.04 -27.55 -9.99
C ARG A 104 -22.77 -29.05 -9.71
N ARG A 105 -21.75 -29.36 -8.90
CA ARG A 105 -21.42 -30.75 -8.53
C ARG A 105 -22.53 -31.43 -7.74
N LEU A 106 -23.15 -30.71 -6.79
CA LEU A 106 -24.25 -31.24 -5.97
C LEU A 106 -25.51 -31.49 -6.82
N SER A 107 -25.85 -30.56 -7.71
CA SER A 107 -26.99 -30.72 -8.63
C SER A 107 -26.82 -31.90 -9.59
N ARG A 108 -25.60 -32.19 -10.06
CA ARG A 108 -25.35 -33.38 -10.88
C ARG A 108 -25.55 -34.68 -10.09
N LYS A 109 -25.09 -34.71 -8.83
CA LYS A 109 -25.23 -35.88 -7.96
C LYS A 109 -26.69 -36.22 -7.63
N SER A 110 -27.58 -35.23 -7.54
CA SER A 110 -29.01 -35.49 -7.31
C SER A 110 -29.73 -36.09 -8.53
N VAL A 111 -29.24 -35.82 -9.75
CA VAL A 111 -29.81 -36.36 -10.99
C VAL A 111 -29.42 -37.83 -11.19
N ASP A 112 -28.21 -38.23 -10.81
CA ASP A 112 -27.73 -39.62 -10.95
C ASP A 112 -28.31 -40.61 -9.91
N VAL A 113 -29.06 -40.13 -8.91
CA VAL A 113 -29.62 -40.97 -7.81
C VAL A 113 -31.12 -41.28 -8.03
N THR A 114 -31.72 -40.82 -9.12
CA THR A 114 -33.12 -41.11 -9.51
C THR A 114 -33.15 -41.97 -10.76
#